data_AF-A0AAV8ZCU5-F1
#
_entry.id   AF-A0AAV8ZCU5-F1
#
_cell.length_a   1.000
_cell.length_b   1.000
_cell.length_c   1.000
_cell.angle_alpha   90.00
_cell.angle_beta   90.00
_cell.angle_gamma   90.00
#
_symmetry.space_group_name_H-M   'P 1'
#
loop_
_entity.id
_entity.type
_entity.pdbx_description
1 polymer ?
#
loop_
_entity_poly.entity_id
_entity_poly.type
_entity_poly.pdbx_seq_one_letter_code
_entity_poly.pdbx_strand_id
1 'polypeptide(L)'
;MSDNCVAKLTKGEKQKLCGKIPSKSSKLKDDEWMKKLKCLDDIHSHENGLTQQALECLMCKVEMQLEPVQKVACPTERLLLCLTTQENCAIKCKQLMEEFIDCIDTYRINAIKARVEEEKEAAQKEINAKKGLEKPQINLSL
;
A
#
# COMPACT_ATOMS: atom_id res chain seq x y z
N MET A 1 0.21 17.46 15.39
CA MET A 1 -0.70 18.62 15.28
C MET A 1 0.14 19.87 15.21
N SER A 2 -0.11 20.80 14.27
CA SER A 2 0.72 22.01 14.12
C SER A 2 0.26 23.13 15.06
N ASP A 3 1.21 23.92 15.55
CA ASP A 3 0.99 24.98 16.56
C ASP A 3 -0.02 26.04 16.10
N ASN A 4 -0.17 26.22 14.78
CA ASN A 4 -1.17 27.11 14.17
C ASN A 4 -2.61 26.67 14.50
N CYS A 5 -2.86 25.35 14.59
CA CYS A 5 -4.17 24.81 14.90
C CYS A 5 -4.56 25.06 16.37
N VAL A 6 -3.58 25.01 17.28
CA VAL A 6 -3.79 25.27 18.72
C VAL A 6 -4.04 26.76 18.99
N ALA A 7 -3.39 27.65 18.23
CA ALA A 7 -3.58 29.09 18.36
C ALA A 7 -5.01 29.55 17.99
N LYS A 8 -5.65 28.90 17.02
CA LYS A 8 -7.04 29.22 16.61
C LYS A 8 -8.07 28.76 17.63
N LEU A 9 -7.82 27.65 18.32
CA LEU A 9 -8.70 27.13 19.37
C LEU A 9 -8.61 27.93 20.67
N THR A 10 -7.43 28.46 20.99
CA THR A 10 -7.17 29.16 22.25
C THR A 10 -7.56 30.65 22.23
N LYS A 11 -7.59 31.29 21.05
CA LYS A 11 -7.87 32.74 20.95
C LYS A 11 -9.34 33.14 20.78
N GLY A 12 -10.26 32.17 20.65
CA GLY A 12 -11.71 32.41 20.66
C GLY A 12 -12.15 33.58 19.78
N GLU A 13 -12.33 33.35 18.47
CA GLU A 13 -12.96 34.35 17.61
C GLU A 13 -14.37 34.67 18.16
N LYS A 14 -14.58 35.93 18.54
CA LYS A 14 -15.87 36.42 19.03
C LYS A 14 -16.89 36.41 17.90
N GLN A 15 -17.54 35.29 17.68
CA GLN A 15 -18.80 35.26 16.94
C GLN A 15 -19.84 36.10 17.69
N LYS A 16 -20.43 37.07 16.99
CA LYS A 16 -21.55 37.87 17.48
C LYS A 16 -22.69 36.91 17.86
N LEU A 17 -23.04 36.89 19.15
CA LEU A 17 -24.15 36.12 19.70
C LEU A 17 -25.47 36.57 19.05
N CYS A 18 -26.08 35.70 18.25
CA CYS A 18 -27.47 35.85 17.83
C CYS A 18 -28.39 35.36 18.95
N GLY A 19 -29.41 36.16 19.26
CA GLY A 19 -30.18 36.15 20.51
C GLY A 19 -31.00 34.90 20.83
N LYS A 20 -31.51 34.89 22.08
CA LYS A 20 -32.29 33.82 22.70
C LYS A 20 -33.48 33.37 21.84
N ILE A 21 -33.56 32.07 21.55
CA ILE A 21 -34.67 31.42 20.85
C ILE A 21 -35.65 30.83 21.89
N PRO A 22 -36.95 31.15 21.88
CA PRO A 22 -37.92 30.44 22.70
C PRO A 22 -38.21 29.05 22.13
N SER A 23 -38.32 28.10 23.05
CA SER A 23 -38.60 26.68 22.86
C SER A 23 -39.86 26.43 22.03
N LYS A 24 -39.69 25.92 20.80
CA LYS A 24 -40.63 25.01 20.12
C LYS A 24 -39.97 24.39 18.87
N SER A 25 -40.22 23.09 18.67
CA SER A 25 -39.81 22.23 17.55
C SER A 25 -38.34 21.74 17.53
N SER A 26 -38.03 20.74 18.34
CA SER A 26 -36.76 20.00 18.27
C SER A 26 -36.56 19.27 16.93
N LYS A 27 -37.64 18.75 16.32
CA LYS A 27 -37.54 17.98 15.05
C LYS A 27 -37.14 18.79 13.82
N LEU A 28 -37.60 20.05 13.69
CA LEU A 28 -37.24 20.90 12.54
C LEU A 28 -35.76 21.31 12.57
N LYS A 29 -35.16 21.39 13.77
CA LYS A 29 -33.75 21.72 13.96
C LYS A 29 -32.84 20.54 13.62
N ASP A 30 -33.25 19.32 13.90
CA ASP A 30 -32.47 18.12 13.58
C ASP A 30 -32.36 17.91 12.06
N ASP A 31 -33.44 18.13 11.31
CA ASP A 31 -33.41 18.03 9.84
C ASP A 31 -32.52 19.12 9.21
N GLU A 32 -32.56 20.34 9.75
CA GLU A 32 -31.70 21.43 9.28
C GLU A 32 -30.23 21.17 9.63
N TRP A 33 -29.97 20.58 10.81
CA TRP A 33 -28.65 20.16 11.25
C TRP A 33 -28.09 19.02 10.39
N MET A 34 -28.91 18.01 10.08
CA MET A 34 -28.53 16.91 9.19
C MET A 34 -28.21 17.39 7.77
N LYS A 35 -28.94 18.39 7.26
CA LYS A 35 -28.62 19.03 5.97
C LYS A 35 -27.28 19.75 6.00
N LYS A 36 -26.96 20.45 7.10
CA LYS A 36 -25.66 21.13 7.27
C LYS A 36 -24.51 20.12 7.34
N LEU A 37 -24.68 19.04 8.10
CA LEU A 37 -23.69 17.97 8.19
C LEU A 37 -23.46 17.28 6.84
N LYS A 38 -24.54 16.98 6.11
CA LYS A 38 -24.44 16.40 4.77
C LYS A 38 -23.65 17.31 3.82
N CYS A 39 -23.90 18.62 3.84
CA CYS A 39 -23.17 19.56 2.99
C CYS A 39 -21.66 19.57 3.31
N LEU A 40 -21.29 19.54 4.60
CA LEU A 40 -19.89 19.45 5.02
C LEU A 40 -19.24 18.12 4.60
N ASP A 41 -19.97 17.02 4.73
CA ASP A 41 -19.51 15.69 4.35
C ASP A 41 -19.37 15.53 2.83
N ASP A 42 -20.31 16.08 2.06
CA ASP A 42 -20.29 16.11 0.59
C ASP A 42 -19.11 16.95 0.08
N ILE A 43 -18.85 18.13 0.67
CA ILE A 43 -17.69 18.96 0.31
C ILE A 43 -16.39 18.23 0.67
N HIS A 44 -16.29 17.67 1.88
CA HIS A 44 -15.09 16.95 2.30
C HIS A 44 -14.85 15.71 1.43
N SER A 45 -15.91 14.99 1.05
CA SER A 45 -15.84 13.84 0.15
C SER A 45 -15.54 14.24 -1.29
N HIS A 46 -15.98 15.41 -1.74
CA HIS A 46 -15.65 15.92 -3.07
C HIS A 46 -14.20 16.41 -3.16
N GLU A 47 -13.72 17.12 -2.14
CA GLU A 47 -12.37 17.68 -2.08
C GLU A 47 -11.30 16.65 -1.74
N ASN A 48 -11.61 15.71 -0.84
CA ASN A 48 -10.64 14.77 -0.26
C ASN A 48 -11.02 13.29 -0.46
N GLY A 49 -12.22 13.01 -0.96
CA GLY A 49 -12.64 11.64 -1.21
C GLY A 49 -11.96 11.06 -2.45
N LEU A 50 -11.71 9.75 -2.41
CA LEU A 50 -11.29 9.04 -3.62
C LEU A 50 -12.48 8.96 -4.56
N THR A 51 -12.35 9.57 -5.75
CA THR A 51 -13.30 9.32 -6.82
C THR A 51 -13.20 7.86 -7.25
N GLN A 52 -14.30 7.29 -7.75
CA GLN A 52 -14.31 5.93 -8.29
C GLN A 52 -13.20 5.74 -9.34
N GLN A 53 -13.00 6.74 -10.21
CA GLN A 53 -11.96 6.71 -11.22
C GLN A 53 -10.55 6.70 -10.59
N ALA A 54 -10.32 7.45 -9.51
CA ALA A 54 -9.04 7.44 -8.80
C ALA A 54 -8.80 6.09 -8.11
N LEU A 55 -9.84 5.45 -7.59
CA LEU A 55 -9.77 4.11 -7.01
C LEU A 55 -9.43 3.06 -8.08
N GLU A 56 -10.11 3.09 -9.23
CA GLU A 56 -9.84 2.20 -10.35
C GLU A 56 -8.41 2.37 -10.87
N CYS A 57 -7.93 3.61 -10.98
CA CYS A 57 -6.54 3.89 -11.34
C CYS A 57 -5.54 3.37 -10.29
N LEU A 58 -5.88 3.46 -9.01
CA LEU A 58 -5.06 2.92 -7.92
C LEU A 58 -5.01 1.39 -8.00
N MET A 59 -6.15 0.73 -8.22
CA MET A 59 -6.23 -0.72 -8.38
C MET A 59 -5.39 -1.19 -9.56
N CYS A 60 -5.53 -0.56 -10.74
CA CYS A 60 -4.70 -0.90 -11.89
C CYS A 60 -3.20 -0.72 -11.59
N LYS A 61 -2.80 0.34 -10.89
CA LYS A 61 -1.38 0.52 -10.51
C LYS A 61 -0.89 -0.57 -9.56
N VAL A 62 -1.72 -1.00 -8.61
CA VAL A 62 -1.38 -2.08 -7.68
C VAL A 62 -1.28 -3.41 -8.44
N GLU A 63 -2.26 -3.72 -9.29
CA GLU A 63 -2.28 -4.94 -10.09
C GLU A 63 -1.10 -5.01 -11.07
N MET A 64 -0.69 -3.88 -11.67
CA MET A 64 0.49 -3.80 -12.52
C MET A 64 1.81 -4.02 -11.77
N GLN A 65 1.84 -3.82 -10.45
CA GLN A 65 3.01 -4.10 -9.62
C GLN A 65 3.03 -5.53 -9.07
N LEU A 66 1.92 -6.27 -9.20
CA LEU A 66 1.92 -7.68 -8.91
C LEU A 66 2.63 -8.38 -10.07
N GLU A 67 3.86 -8.85 -9.84
CA GLU A 67 4.50 -9.76 -10.79
C GLU A 67 3.58 -10.96 -11.03
N PRO A 68 3.48 -11.45 -12.29
CA PRO A 68 2.71 -12.64 -12.58
C PRO A 68 3.19 -13.74 -11.63
N VAL A 69 2.26 -14.33 -10.88
CA VAL A 69 2.55 -15.41 -9.93
C VAL A 69 3.31 -16.49 -10.70
N GLN A 70 4.63 -16.52 -10.56
CA GLN A 70 5.43 -17.55 -11.16
C GLN A 70 4.89 -18.87 -10.59
N LYS A 71 4.55 -19.81 -11.46
CA LYS A 71 4.02 -21.11 -11.04
C LYS A 71 5.06 -21.76 -10.14
N VAL A 72 4.81 -21.72 -8.83
CA VAL A 72 5.73 -22.30 -7.87
C VAL A 72 5.61 -23.82 -8.00
N ALA A 73 6.74 -24.47 -8.30
CA ALA A 73 6.82 -25.92 -8.47
C ALA A 73 6.86 -26.66 -7.11
N CYS A 74 6.07 -26.22 -6.13
CA CYS A 74 5.97 -26.91 -4.85
C CYS A 74 4.94 -28.05 -4.94
N PRO A 75 5.33 -29.30 -4.62
CA PRO A 75 4.44 -30.45 -4.72
C PRO A 75 3.28 -30.27 -3.74
N THR A 76 2.05 -30.18 -4.26
CA THR A 76 0.87 -29.82 -3.46
C THR A 76 -0.11 -31.01 -3.33
N GLU A 77 0.04 -32.03 -4.18
CA GLU A 77 -0.88 -33.16 -4.30
C GLU A 77 -0.97 -33.97 -3.01
N ARG A 78 0.17 -34.23 -2.36
CA ARG A 78 0.23 -35.00 -1.10
C ARG A 78 -0.42 -34.24 0.06
N LEU A 79 -0.21 -32.92 0.12
CA LEU A 79 -0.81 -32.07 1.14
C LEU A 79 -2.33 -32.00 0.96
N LEU A 80 -2.81 -31.78 -0.27
CA LEU A 80 -4.23 -31.77 -0.59
C LEU A 80 -4.89 -33.10 -0.28
N LEU A 81 -4.26 -34.22 -0.63
CA LEU A 81 -4.76 -35.54 -0.30
C LEU A 81 -4.85 -35.74 1.23
N CYS A 82 -3.87 -35.27 1.98
CA CYS A 82 -3.93 -35.36 3.45
C CYS A 82 -5.07 -34.50 4.03
N LEU A 83 -5.21 -33.25 3.57
CA LEU A 83 -6.23 -32.33 4.08
C LEU A 83 -7.65 -32.79 3.73
N THR A 84 -7.84 -33.35 2.53
CA THR A 84 -9.14 -33.92 2.10
C THR A 84 -9.47 -35.22 2.81
N THR A 85 -8.49 -36.02 3.22
CA THR A 85 -8.73 -37.26 3.98
C THR A 85 -8.85 -37.04 5.49
N GLN A 86 -8.32 -35.93 6.03
CA GLN A 86 -8.36 -35.57 7.45
C GLN A 86 -9.14 -34.26 7.68
N GLU A 87 -10.35 -34.16 7.12
CA GLU A 87 -11.16 -32.92 7.11
C GLU A 87 -11.33 -32.28 8.51
N ASN A 88 -11.37 -33.08 9.57
CA ASN A 88 -11.57 -32.62 10.94
C ASN A 88 -10.27 -32.38 11.74
N CYS A 89 -9.09 -32.65 11.17
CA CYS A 89 -7.83 -32.53 11.90
C CYS A 89 -6.62 -32.26 10.98
N ALA A 90 -6.45 -31.00 10.60
CA ALA A 90 -5.29 -30.54 9.81
C ALA A 90 -3.93 -30.78 10.50
N ILE A 91 -3.90 -30.94 11.83
CA ILE A 91 -2.68 -31.20 12.60
C ILE A 91 -2.00 -32.50 12.14
N LYS A 92 -2.75 -33.50 11.67
CA LYS A 92 -2.19 -34.74 11.12
C LYS A 92 -1.42 -34.51 9.82
N CYS A 93 -1.69 -33.42 9.11
CA CYS A 93 -1.00 -33.00 7.90
C CYS A 93 0.12 -31.99 8.18
N LYS A 94 0.45 -31.73 9.45
CA LYS A 94 1.44 -30.73 9.87
C LYS A 94 2.76 -30.85 9.12
N GLN A 95 3.31 -32.07 9.06
CA GLN A 95 4.59 -32.30 8.37
C GLN A 95 4.52 -31.92 6.89
N LEU A 96 3.43 -32.28 6.20
CA LEU A 96 3.22 -31.91 4.79
C LEU A 96 3.01 -30.41 4.60
N MET A 97 2.41 -29.73 5.58
CA MET A 97 2.29 -28.27 5.58
C MET A 97 3.65 -27.60 5.77
N GLU A 98 4.47 -28.08 6.70
CA GLU A 98 5.83 -27.57 6.93
C GLU A 98 6.70 -27.76 5.68
N GLU A 99 6.71 -28.95 5.08
CA GLU A 99 7.44 -29.23 3.84
C GLU A 99 7.00 -28.30 2.68
N PHE A 100 5.69 -28.03 2.58
CA PHE A 100 5.15 -27.11 1.58
C PHE A 100 5.58 -25.66 1.86
N ILE A 101 5.49 -25.20 3.11
CA ILE A 101 5.91 -23.85 3.52
C ILE A 101 7.39 -23.65 3.23
N ASP A 102 8.24 -24.60 3.63
CA ASP A 102 9.68 -24.55 3.40
C ASP A 102 10.03 -24.46 1.90
N CYS A 103 9.29 -25.18 1.07
CA CYS A 103 9.44 -25.10 -0.38
C CYS A 103 9.09 -23.70 -0.91
N ILE A 104 7.96 -23.13 -0.49
CA ILE A 104 7.54 -21.78 -0.89
C ILE A 104 8.55 -20.73 -0.44
N ASP A 105 9.02 -20.82 0.80
CA ASP A 105 9.96 -19.86 1.37
C ASP A 105 11.34 -19.96 0.72
N THR A 106 11.82 -21.18 0.46
CA THR A 106 13.07 -21.39 -0.31
C THR A 106 12.96 -20.77 -1.69
N TYR A 107 11.84 -21.00 -2.38
CA TYR A 107 11.61 -20.42 -3.70
C TYR A 107 11.60 -18.89 -3.67
N ARG A 108 10.88 -18.28 -2.71
CA ARG A 108 10.83 -16.82 -2.52
C ARG A 108 12.22 -16.25 -2.26
N ILE A 109 12.98 -16.86 -1.37
CA ILE A 109 14.34 -16.43 -1.05
C ILE A 109 15.23 -16.50 -2.30
N ASN A 110 15.12 -17.56 -3.10
CA ASN A 110 15.91 -17.71 -4.32
C ASN A 110 15.53 -16.68 -5.39
N ALA A 111 14.24 -16.38 -5.55
CA ALA A 111 13.79 -15.33 -6.47
C ALA A 111 14.34 -13.94 -6.06
N ILE A 112 14.30 -13.62 -4.76
CA ILE A 112 14.88 -12.38 -4.24
C ILE A 112 16.39 -12.34 -4.47
N LYS A 113 17.10 -13.44 -4.17
CA LYS A 113 18.56 -13.53 -4.40
C LYS A 113 18.91 -13.33 -5.87
N ALA A 114 18.18 -13.95 -6.79
CA ALA A 114 18.41 -13.79 -8.22
C ALA A 114 18.28 -12.32 -8.66
N ARG A 115 17.21 -11.63 -8.22
CA ARG A 115 17.01 -10.20 -8.51
C ARG A 115 18.12 -9.32 -7.95
N VAL A 116 18.53 -9.56 -6.71
CA VAL A 116 19.62 -8.80 -6.08
C VAL A 116 20.94 -9.01 -6.83
N GLU A 117 21.20 -10.23 -7.31
CA GLU A 117 22.42 -10.51 -8.07
C GLU A 117 22.40 -9.85 -9.45
N GLU A 118 21.26 -9.87 -10.15
CA GLU A 118 21.07 -9.14 -11.40
C GLU A 118 21.32 -7.62 -11.23
N GLU A 119 20.79 -7.03 -10.15
CA GLU A 119 21.00 -5.61 -9.82
C GLU A 119 22.48 -5.30 -9.56
N LYS A 120 23.20 -6.16 -8.83
CA LYS A 120 24.64 -6.00 -8.60
C LYS A 120 25.44 -6.12 -9.90
N GLU A 121 25.13 -7.11 -10.74
CA GLU A 121 25.80 -7.28 -12.02
C GLU A 121 25.59 -6.07 -12.93
N ALA A 122 24.37 -5.53 -12.98
CA ALA A 122 24.05 -4.31 -13.72
C ALA A 122 24.84 -3.11 -13.19
N ALA A 123 24.87 -2.90 -11.87
CA ALA A 123 25.64 -1.82 -11.25
C ALA A 123 27.15 -1.95 -11.53
N GLN A 124 27.70 -3.17 -11.47
CA GLN A 124 29.12 -3.41 -11.76
C GLN A 124 29.46 -3.15 -13.23
N LYS A 125 28.57 -3.52 -14.17
CA LYS A 125 28.71 -3.21 -15.60
C LYS A 125 28.75 -1.69 -15.84
N GLU A 126 27.87 -0.92 -15.18
CA GLU A 126 27.89 0.54 -15.27
C GLU A 126 29.19 1.16 -14.73
N ILE A 127 29.69 0.68 -13.58
CA ILE A 127 30.96 1.15 -13.00
C ILE A 127 32.13 0.87 -13.94
N ASN A 128 32.18 -0.32 -14.52
CA ASN A 128 33.24 -0.70 -15.47
C ASN A 128 33.16 0.11 -16.77
N ALA A 129 31.95 0.39 -17.27
CA ALA A 129 31.74 1.23 -18.44
C ALA A 129 32.25 2.66 -18.22
N LYS A 130 32.00 3.26 -17.05
CA LYS A 130 32.49 4.60 -16.69
C LYS A 130 34.01 4.65 -16.58
N LYS A 131 34.65 3.62 -16.01
CA LYS A 131 36.13 3.52 -15.93
C LYS A 131 36.81 3.32 -17.29
N GLY A 132 36.11 2.77 -18.27
CA GLY A 132 36.63 2.59 -19.64
C GLY A 132 36.75 3.90 -20.45
N LEU A 133 36.04 4.96 -20.03
CA LEU A 133 36.03 6.27 -20.71
C LEU A 133 37.13 7.23 -20.21
N GLU A 134 37.80 6.93 -19.10
CA GLU A 134 38.82 7.80 -18.48
C GLU A 134 40.27 7.45 -18.88
N LYS A 135 40.53 6.80 -20.02
CA LYS A 135 41.92 6.71 -20.52
C LYS A 135 42.32 8.02 -21.20
N PRO A 136 43.19 8.86 -20.61
CA PRO A 136 43.72 10.02 -21.32
C PRO A 136 44.56 9.53 -22.51
N GLN A 137 44.24 10.00 -23.71
CA GLN A 137 45.18 9.97 -24.83
C GLN A 137 46.36 10.87 -24.46
N ILE A 138 47.45 10.28 -24.00
CA ILE A 138 48.73 10.96 -23.90
C ILE A 138 49.24 11.08 -25.34
N ASN A 139 48.96 12.21 -25.99
CA ASN A 139 49.63 12.60 -27.22
C ASN A 139 51.08 12.96 -26.88
N LEU A 140 52.00 12.03 -27.11
CA LEU A 140 53.41 12.36 -27.27
C LEU A 140 53.59 12.96 -28.67
N SER A 141 53.60 14.29 -28.74
CA SER A 141 54.14 15.00 -29.90
C SER A 141 55.65 15.16 -29.71
N LEU A 142 56.40 14.82 -30.76
CA LEU A 142 57.87 14.82 -30.85
C LEU A 142 58.53 16.15 -30.45
#